data_AF-A0A1G2W6G3-F1
#
_entry.id   AF-A0A1G2W6G3-F1
#
_cell.length_a   1.000
_cell.length_b   1.000
_cell.length_c   1.000
_cell.angle_alpha   90.00
_cell.angle_beta   90.00
_cell.angle_gamma   90.00
#
_symmetry.space_group_name_H-M   'P 1'
#
loop_
_entity.id
_entity.type
_entity.pdbx_description
1 polymer ?
#
loop_
_entity_poly.entity_id
_entity_poly.type
_entity_poly.pdbx_seq_one_letter_code
_entity_poly.pdbx_strand_id
1 'polypeptide(L)'
;MMRTFAAILLPMLVACSLPPERPVTRNELMRTPVYQKYVIQESPEEVVNALNRDGEVILESKRNIPGKNIPVHVKILATSEGLEVLEYER
;
A
#
# COMPACT_ATOMS: atom_id res chain seq x y z
N MET A 1 -11.41 -3.84 45.92
CA MET A 1 -11.57 -4.84 44.84
C MET A 1 -11.83 -4.09 43.53
N MET A 2 -10.83 -3.41 42.95
CA MET A 2 -10.99 -2.62 41.70
C MET A 2 -9.64 -2.25 41.02
N ARG A 3 -8.55 -2.97 41.32
CA ARG A 3 -7.19 -2.55 40.88
C ARG A 3 -6.58 -3.40 39.77
N THR A 4 -7.17 -4.54 39.44
CA THR A 4 -6.55 -5.54 38.54
C THR A 4 -7.12 -5.54 37.12
N PHE A 5 -8.23 -4.85 36.84
CA PHE A 5 -8.82 -4.81 35.50
C PHE A 5 -8.09 -3.90 34.49
N ALA A 6 -7.26 -2.96 34.96
CA ALA A 6 -6.55 -2.03 34.08
C ALA A 6 -5.38 -2.69 33.31
N ALA A 7 -4.87 -3.84 33.77
CA ALA A 7 -3.67 -4.47 33.19
C ALA A 7 -3.95 -5.25 31.89
N ILE A 8 -5.21 -5.61 31.60
CA ILE A 8 -5.58 -6.42 30.42
C ILE A 8 -5.87 -5.55 29.18
N LEU A 9 -6.06 -4.24 29.34
CA LEU A 9 -6.43 -3.35 28.22
C LEU A 9 -5.23 -2.90 27.36
N LEU A 10 -4.00 -2.99 27.88
CA LEU A 10 -2.80 -2.43 27.24
C LEU A 10 -2.35 -3.12 25.93
N PRO A 11 -2.44 -4.45 25.75
CA PRO A 11 -1.99 -5.09 24.50
C PRO A 11 -2.98 -4.94 23.34
N MET A 12 -4.19 -4.42 23.55
CA MET A 12 -5.17 -4.23 22.48
C MET A 12 -4.94 -2.97 21.62
N LEU A 13 -3.96 -2.13 22.00
CA LEU A 13 -3.67 -0.87 21.31
C LEU A 13 -2.54 -0.95 20.26
N VAL A 14 -1.92 -2.12 20.06
CA VAL A 14 -0.81 -2.32 19.10
C VAL A 14 -1.27 -2.81 17.72
N ALA A 15 -2.55 -2.70 17.38
CA ALA A 15 -3.05 -2.94 16.02
C ALA A 15 -2.71 -1.75 15.08
N CYS A 16 -1.43 -1.39 15.01
CA CYS A 16 -0.92 -0.51 13.97
C CYS A 16 -0.71 -1.34 12.69
N SER A 17 -0.88 -0.73 11.51
CA SER A 17 -0.53 -1.37 10.24
C SER A 17 0.90 -1.89 10.34
N LEU A 18 1.06 -3.20 10.36
CA LEU A 18 2.38 -3.79 10.45
C LEU A 18 3.06 -3.60 9.09
N PRO A 19 4.32 -3.14 9.09
CA PRO A 19 5.11 -3.17 7.87
C PRO A 19 5.21 -4.62 7.36
N PRO A 20 5.47 -4.82 6.06
CA PRO A 20 5.53 -6.15 5.49
C PRO A 20 6.64 -6.98 6.12
N GLU A 21 6.46 -8.31 6.19
CA GLU A 21 7.45 -9.24 6.75
C GLU A 21 8.83 -9.12 6.08
N ARG A 22 8.83 -8.77 4.80
CA ARG A 22 10.04 -8.48 4.02
C ARG A 22 9.90 -7.09 3.40
N PRO A 23 10.91 -6.23 3.51
CA PRO A 23 10.89 -4.94 2.85
C PRO A 23 10.71 -5.10 1.33
N VAL A 24 9.72 -4.41 0.79
CA VAL A 24 9.52 -4.21 -0.64
C VAL A 24 10.69 -3.45 -1.21
N THR A 25 11.22 -3.93 -2.33
CA THR A 25 12.26 -3.26 -3.09
C THR A 25 11.69 -2.55 -4.31
N ARG A 26 12.43 -1.53 -4.79
CA ARG A 26 12.14 -0.88 -6.08
C ARG A 26 12.04 -1.89 -7.22
N ASN A 27 12.92 -2.89 -7.25
CA ASN A 27 12.92 -3.90 -8.30
C ASN A 27 11.64 -4.74 -8.30
N GLU A 28 11.08 -5.07 -7.13
CA GLU A 28 9.81 -5.78 -7.02
C GLU A 28 8.64 -4.91 -7.50
N LEU A 29 8.60 -3.64 -7.08
CA LEU A 29 7.59 -2.69 -7.56
C LEU A 29 7.63 -2.56 -9.09
N MET A 30 8.83 -2.41 -9.66
CA MET A 30 9.02 -2.24 -11.11
C MET A 30 8.80 -3.52 -11.92
N ARG A 31 8.72 -4.70 -11.27
CA ARG A 31 8.28 -5.94 -11.94
C ARG A 31 6.76 -6.02 -12.09
N THR A 32 6.01 -5.24 -11.30
CA THR A 32 4.58 -5.11 -11.50
C THR A 32 4.30 -4.25 -12.74
N PRO A 33 3.13 -4.41 -13.40
CA PRO A 33 2.76 -3.56 -14.53
C PRO A 33 2.23 -2.19 -14.09
N VAL A 34 2.39 -1.77 -12.83
CA VAL A 34 1.67 -0.62 -12.26
C VAL A 34 2.00 0.69 -12.98
N TYR A 35 3.28 1.00 -13.18
CA TYR A 35 3.73 2.20 -13.91
C TYR A 35 3.56 2.10 -15.42
N GLN A 36 3.28 0.90 -15.94
CA GLN A 36 2.92 0.72 -17.34
C GLN A 36 1.43 1.00 -17.56
N LYS A 37 0.57 0.48 -16.67
CA LYS A 37 -0.89 0.55 -16.76
C LYS A 37 -1.47 1.87 -16.27
N TYR A 38 -0.76 2.58 -15.39
CA TYR A 38 -1.26 3.78 -14.73
C TYR A 38 -0.28 4.94 -14.86
N VAL A 39 -0.85 6.14 -15.04
CA VAL A 39 -0.14 7.40 -14.86
C VAL A 39 -0.21 7.74 -13.37
N ILE A 40 0.88 7.51 -12.66
CA ILE A 40 1.10 7.75 -11.23
C ILE A 40 2.04 8.95 -11.08
N GLN A 41 1.77 9.83 -10.11
CA GLN A 41 2.56 11.06 -9.90
C GLN A 41 3.74 10.83 -8.94
N GLU A 42 3.53 9.95 -7.96
CA GLU A 42 4.50 9.54 -6.98
C GLU A 42 5.66 8.79 -7.65
N SER A 43 6.88 9.03 -7.14
CA SER A 43 8.05 8.27 -7.57
C SER A 43 8.01 6.82 -7.06
N PRO A 44 8.70 5.88 -7.74
CA PRO A 44 8.85 4.51 -7.25
C PRO A 44 9.38 4.45 -5.82
N GLU A 45 10.26 5.35 -5.44
CA GLU A 45 10.87 5.46 -4.12
C GLU A 45 9.85 5.88 -3.06
N GLU A 46 8.98 6.84 -3.36
CA GLU A 46 7.88 7.24 -2.47
C GLU A 46 6.90 6.09 -2.24
N VAL A 47 6.53 5.38 -3.32
CA VAL A 47 5.64 4.21 -3.24
C VAL A 47 6.27 3.09 -2.41
N VAL A 48 7.55 2.77 -2.63
CA VAL A 48 8.27 1.77 -1.83
C VAL A 48 8.35 2.17 -0.35
N ASN A 49 8.60 3.45 -0.06
CA ASN A 49 8.66 3.94 1.31
C ASN A 49 7.31 3.81 2.01
N ALA A 50 6.21 4.14 1.33
CA ALA A 50 4.85 3.96 1.87
C ALA A 50 4.55 2.48 2.13
N LEU A 51 4.82 1.60 1.16
CA LEU A 51 4.61 0.15 1.31
C LEU A 51 5.41 -0.44 2.47
N ASN A 52 6.66 -0.01 2.66
CA ASN A 52 7.50 -0.50 3.75
C ASN A 52 7.14 0.05 5.13
N ARG A 53 6.45 1.19 5.18
CA ARG A 53 5.99 1.79 6.44
C ARG A 53 4.61 1.27 6.83
N ASP A 54 3.71 1.20 5.86
CA ASP A 54 2.27 1.07 6.09
C ASP A 54 1.71 -0.27 5.58
N GLY A 55 2.50 -1.05 4.84
CA GLY A 55 2.07 -2.32 4.22
C GLY A 55 1.19 -2.15 2.99
N GLU A 56 0.68 -0.95 2.74
CA GLU A 56 -0.17 -0.61 1.61
C GLU A 56 -0.05 0.85 1.21
N VAL A 57 -0.48 1.17 -0.02
CA VAL A 57 -0.64 2.56 -0.47
C VAL A 57 -1.80 2.65 -1.46
N ILE A 58 -2.55 3.75 -1.39
CA ILE A 58 -3.60 4.09 -2.35
C ILE A 58 -3.15 5.34 -3.09
N LEU A 59 -3.10 5.26 -4.41
CA LEU A 59 -2.59 6.30 -5.30
C LEU A 59 -3.75 6.85 -6.14
N GLU A 60 -3.87 8.17 -6.22
CA GLU A 60 -4.70 8.80 -7.24
C GLU A 60 -4.02 8.66 -8.59
N SER A 61 -4.73 8.14 -9.59
CA SER A 61 -4.09 7.77 -10.86
C SER A 61 -5.04 7.90 -12.05
N LYS A 62 -4.49 7.68 -13.23
CA LYS A 62 -5.25 7.54 -14.47
C LYS A 62 -4.82 6.29 -15.22
N ARG A 63 -5.76 5.59 -15.88
CA ARG A 63 -5.37 4.51 -16.80
C ARG A 63 -4.52 5.09 -17.93
N ASN A 64 -3.39 4.45 -18.23
CA ASN A 64 -2.49 4.83 -19.31
C ASN A 64 -3.04 4.31 -20.66
N ILE A 65 -4.10 4.96 -21.15
CA ILE A 65 -4.73 4.66 -22.43
C ILE A 65 -4.65 5.92 -23.30
N PRO A 66 -3.97 5.86 -24.47
CA PRO A 66 -3.84 7.00 -25.36
C PRO A 66 -5.19 7.64 -25.70
N GLY A 67 -5.27 8.97 -25.56
CA GLY A 67 -6.48 9.74 -25.87
C GLY A 67 -7.64 9.59 -24.88
N LYS A 68 -7.45 8.90 -23.74
CA LYS A 68 -8.48 8.77 -22.69
C LYS A 68 -7.97 9.32 -21.36
N ASN A 69 -8.87 9.98 -20.63
CA ASN A 69 -8.62 10.46 -19.27
C ASN A 69 -9.58 9.73 -18.33
N ILE A 70 -9.17 8.55 -17.85
CA ILE A 70 -9.98 7.70 -16.98
C ILE A 70 -9.35 7.73 -15.58
N PRO A 71 -9.89 8.52 -14.65
CA PRO A 71 -9.38 8.58 -13.28
C PRO A 71 -9.72 7.29 -12.53
N VAL A 72 -8.77 6.80 -11.74
CA VAL A 72 -8.90 5.59 -10.91
C VAL A 72 -8.14 5.78 -9.61
N HIS A 73 -8.46 4.97 -8.61
CA HIS A 73 -7.58 4.74 -7.47
C HIS A 73 -6.86 3.41 -7.66
N VAL A 74 -5.54 3.43 -7.50
CA VAL A 74 -4.72 2.22 -7.54
C VAL A 74 -4.28 1.91 -6.13
N LYS A 75 -4.70 0.75 -5.60
CA LYS A 75 -4.23 0.25 -4.30
C LYS A 75 -3.15 -0.78 -4.53
N ILE A 76 -2.02 -0.61 -3.86
CA ILE A 76 -0.92 -1.57 -3.85
C ILE A 76 -0.79 -2.13 -2.44
N LEU A 77 -0.77 -3.46 -2.32
CA LEU A 77 -0.61 -4.19 -1.07
C LEU A 77 0.74 -4.92 -1.08
N ALA A 78 1.49 -4.82 0.01
CA ALA A 78 2.65 -5.66 0.28
C ALA A 78 2.21 -6.90 1.06
N THR A 79 2.02 -8.01 0.36
CA THR A 79 1.60 -9.30 0.93
C THR A 79 2.80 -10.20 1.16
N SER A 80 2.61 -11.30 1.89
CA SER A 80 3.63 -12.34 2.06
C SER A 80 4.03 -13.03 0.74
N GLU A 81 3.17 -12.96 -0.29
CA GLU A 81 3.39 -13.55 -1.62
C GLU A 81 3.98 -12.55 -2.63
N GLY A 82 4.02 -11.26 -2.31
CA GLY A 82 4.55 -10.21 -3.17
C GLY A 82 3.67 -8.96 -3.20
N LEU A 83 3.61 -8.28 -4.35
CA LEU A 83 2.80 -7.08 -4.51
C LEU A 83 1.50 -7.41 -5.23
N GLU A 84 0.37 -7.05 -4.60
CA GLU A 84 -0.94 -7.09 -5.23
C GLU A 84 -1.38 -5.69 -5.64
N VAL A 85 -1.91 -5.55 -6.85
CA VAL A 85 -2.35 -4.27 -7.43
C VAL A 85 -3.83 -4.36 -7.74
N LEU A 86 -4.61 -3.51 -7.07
CA LEU A 86 -6.05 -3.40 -7.22
C LEU A 86 -6.41 -2.04 -7.81
N GLU A 87 -7.47 -2.01 -8.60
CA GLU A 87 -8.00 -0.78 -9.20
C GLU A 87 -9.43 -0.56 -8.75
N TYR A 88 -9.74 0.68 -8.39
CA TYR A 88 -11.09 1.12 -8.06
C TYR A 88 -11.47 2.31 -8.94
N GLU A 89 -12.71 2.32 -9.41
CA GLU A 89 -13.28 3.48 -10.10
C GLU A 89 -13.35 4.68 -9.14
N ARG A 90 -13.18 5.88 -9.69
CA ARG A 90 -13.23 7.15 -8.94
C ARG A 90 -14.49 7.92 -9.30
#